data_AF-T1C4Y1-F1
#
_entry.id   AF-T1C4Y1-F1
#
_cell.length_a   1.000
_cell.length_b   1.000
_cell.length_c   1.000
_cell.angle_alpha   90.00
_cell.angle_beta   90.00
_cell.angle_gamma   90.00
#
_symmetry.space_group_name_H-M   'P 1'
#
loop_
_entity.id
_entity.type
_entity.pdbx_description
1 polymer ?
#
loop_
_entity_poly.entity_id
_entity_poly.type
_entity_poly.pdbx_seq_one_letter_code
_entity_poly.pdbx_strand_id
1 'polypeptide(L)'
;MATDLERQREVWISRGPLFDAIRASIAIPSVFHPHVVDGHRLVDGGLLNPVPVTPLLRERYDHLIAVSLDGPRRGHSKPVAEPAPRGPYRQRFTSFVQHIAGHHAPVEPEPKPAHEPNWINLMGQTMDMMQGNLARLRLAAYRPDLLIELPCDCCAVYEFYRAEEMIALGHAEAAHLLADWPNARALPVGATAPMVAHGNSDRGGDHG
;
A
#
# COMPACT_ATOMS: atom_id res chain seq x y z
N MET A 1 -6.88 7.27 -4.86
CA MET A 1 -7.70 6.23 -5.53
C MET A 1 -8.09 5.21 -4.47
N ALA A 2 -9.24 4.56 -4.59
CA ALA A 2 -9.65 3.50 -3.67
C ALA A 2 -10.20 2.29 -4.45
N THR A 3 -10.49 1.21 -3.75
CA THR A 3 -11.10 -0.01 -4.32
C THR A 3 -12.54 -0.16 -3.84
N ASP A 4 -13.51 -0.24 -4.75
CA ASP A 4 -14.90 -0.60 -4.43
C ASP A 4 -14.99 -2.12 -4.26
N LEU A 5 -15.29 -2.58 -3.04
CA LEU A 5 -15.36 -4.01 -2.72
C LEU A 5 -16.54 -4.71 -3.39
N GLU A 6 -17.68 -4.02 -3.55
CA GLU A 6 -18.89 -4.62 -4.09
C GLU A 6 -18.80 -4.78 -5.60
N ARG A 7 -18.19 -3.79 -6.27
CA ARG A 7 -18.02 -3.79 -7.72
C ARG A 7 -16.68 -4.31 -8.20
N GLN A 8 -15.78 -4.63 -7.27
CA GLN A 8 -14.44 -5.17 -7.54
C GLN A 8 -13.65 -4.32 -8.55
N ARG A 9 -13.71 -2.99 -8.40
CA ARG A 9 -13.09 -2.04 -9.34
C ARG A 9 -12.44 -0.87 -8.64
N GLU A 10 -11.48 -0.26 -9.32
CA GLU A 10 -10.85 0.99 -8.91
C GLU A 10 -11.85 2.15 -8.97
N VAL A 11 -11.79 3.03 -7.97
CA VAL A 11 -12.56 4.28 -7.88
C VAL A 11 -11.59 5.46 -7.81
N TRP A 12 -11.72 6.35 -8.79
CA TRP A 12 -10.93 7.57 -8.91
C TRP A 12 -11.69 8.75 -8.32
N ILE A 13 -11.40 9.05 -7.06
CA ILE A 13 -11.97 10.20 -6.35
C ILE A 13 -11.14 11.44 -6.73
N SER A 14 -11.60 12.16 -7.74
CA SER A 14 -10.94 13.37 -8.29
C SER A 14 -11.61 14.69 -7.86
N ARG A 15 -12.77 14.60 -7.20
CA ARG A 15 -13.58 15.73 -6.74
C ARG A 15 -14.22 15.37 -5.39
N GLY A 16 -14.64 16.40 -4.64
CA GLY A 16 -15.27 16.23 -3.32
C GLY A 16 -14.30 16.47 -2.15
N PRO A 17 -14.69 16.07 -0.92
CA PRO A 17 -13.87 16.27 0.26
C PRO A 17 -12.56 15.47 0.22
N LEU A 18 -11.43 16.16 0.35
CA LEU A 18 -10.11 15.53 0.32
C LEU A 18 -9.94 14.47 1.43
N PHE A 19 -10.49 14.73 2.62
CA PHE A 19 -10.40 13.79 3.74
C PHE A 19 -11.11 12.47 3.46
N ASP A 20 -12.26 12.48 2.78
CA ASP A 20 -12.97 11.26 2.41
C ASP A 20 -12.16 10.47 1.36
N ALA A 21 -11.58 11.18 0.38
CA ALA A 21 -10.73 10.58 -0.63
C ALA A 21 -9.50 9.89 -0.01
N ILE A 22 -8.81 10.56 0.92
CA ILE A 22 -7.66 10.02 1.64
C ILE A 22 -8.10 8.84 2.51
N ARG A 23 -9.18 9.01 3.30
CA ARG A 23 -9.68 7.99 4.22
C ARG A 23 -10.08 6.70 3.49
N ALA A 24 -10.72 6.80 2.33
CA ALA A 24 -10.98 5.66 1.47
C ALA A 24 -9.69 5.05 0.92
N SER A 25 -8.74 5.88 0.48
CA SER A 25 -7.48 5.44 -0.14
C SER A 25 -6.55 4.68 0.80
N ILE A 26 -6.63 4.91 2.12
CA ILE A 26 -5.76 4.28 3.13
C ILE A 26 -6.49 3.23 4.00
N ALA A 27 -7.71 2.83 3.60
CA ALA A 27 -8.52 1.88 4.36
C ALA A 27 -8.03 0.43 4.17
N ILE A 28 -6.83 0.14 4.67
CA ILE A 28 -6.17 -1.17 4.57
C ILE A 28 -7.05 -2.21 5.28
N PRO A 29 -7.48 -3.28 4.58
CA PRO A 29 -8.24 -4.38 5.19
C PRO A 29 -7.51 -4.92 6.42
N SER A 30 -8.26 -5.35 7.44
CA SER A 30 -7.78 -5.79 8.77
C SER A 30 -7.22 -4.70 9.70
N VAL A 31 -6.83 -3.53 9.17
CA VAL A 31 -6.27 -2.42 9.97
C VAL A 31 -7.31 -1.34 10.19
N PHE A 32 -7.97 -0.93 9.11
CA PHE A 32 -9.00 0.11 9.11
C PHE A 32 -10.31 -0.43 8.55
N HIS A 33 -11.42 0.06 9.11
CA HIS A 33 -12.73 -0.25 8.57
C HIS A 33 -12.88 0.35 7.16
N PRO A 34 -13.54 -0.36 6.22
CA PRO A 34 -13.89 0.19 4.93
C PRO A 34 -14.61 1.55 5.08
N HIS A 35 -14.31 2.48 4.18
CA HIS A 35 -14.92 3.81 4.21
C HIS A 35 -16.06 3.88 3.19
N VAL A 36 -17.21 4.41 3.59
CA VAL A 36 -18.37 4.54 2.70
C VAL A 36 -18.40 5.94 2.10
N VAL A 37 -18.29 6.04 0.78
CA VAL A 37 -18.39 7.30 0.02
C VAL A 37 -19.45 7.10 -1.06
N ASP A 38 -20.45 7.98 -1.10
CA ASP A 38 -21.58 7.91 -2.06
C ASP A 38 -22.27 6.54 -2.12
N GLY A 39 -22.38 5.88 -0.97
CA GLY A 39 -22.98 4.54 -0.85
C GLY A 39 -22.09 3.40 -1.35
N HIS A 40 -20.82 3.64 -1.66
CA HIS A 40 -19.86 2.62 -2.06
C HIS A 40 -18.92 2.30 -0.92
N ARG A 41 -18.72 1.01 -0.64
CA ARG A 41 -17.82 0.54 0.41
C ARG A 41 -16.40 0.41 -0.15
N LEU A 42 -15.57 1.37 0.19
CA LEU A 42 -14.24 1.55 -0.34
C LEU A 42 -13.17 1.05 0.63
N VAL A 43 -12.14 0.40 0.08
CA VAL A 43 -10.91 0.01 0.78
C VAL A 43 -9.70 0.57 0.06
N ASP A 44 -8.52 0.34 0.65
CA ASP A 44 -7.22 0.73 0.11
C ASP A 44 -7.09 0.49 -1.41
N GLY A 45 -6.55 1.50 -2.09
CA GLY A 45 -6.37 1.48 -3.54
C GLY A 45 -5.30 0.49 -4.00
N GLY A 46 -4.31 0.22 -3.17
CA GLY A 46 -3.23 -0.71 -3.45
C GLY A 46 -3.71 -2.13 -3.66
N LEU A 47 -4.91 -2.50 -3.18
CA LEU A 47 -5.50 -3.81 -3.41
C LEU A 47 -5.66 -4.14 -4.91
N LEU A 48 -5.99 -3.15 -5.75
CA LEU A 48 -6.14 -3.33 -7.21
C LEU A 48 -5.08 -2.57 -8.03
N ASN A 49 -4.46 -1.54 -7.45
CA ASN A 49 -3.53 -0.69 -8.17
C ASN A 49 -2.49 -0.09 -7.23
N PRO A 50 -1.47 -0.88 -6.85
CA PRO A 50 -0.40 -0.43 -5.94
C PRO A 50 0.49 0.65 -6.57
N VAL A 51 0.59 0.70 -7.90
CA VAL A 51 1.29 1.76 -8.64
C VAL A 51 0.36 2.36 -9.69
N PRO A 52 -0.37 3.45 -9.36
CA PRO A 52 -1.43 4.00 -10.19
C PRO A 52 -0.90 4.76 -11.41
N VAL A 53 -0.57 4.02 -12.48
CA VAL A 53 -0.14 4.62 -13.76
C VAL A 53 -1.30 4.90 -14.71
N THR A 54 -2.40 4.14 -14.60
CA THR A 54 -3.54 4.19 -15.53
C THR A 54 -4.18 5.58 -15.74
N PRO A 55 -4.33 6.47 -14.74
CA PRO A 55 -4.86 7.81 -14.97
C PRO A 55 -4.00 8.65 -15.92
N LEU A 56 -2.69 8.45 -15.87
CA LEU A 56 -1.72 9.25 -16.61
C LEU A 56 -1.80 8.95 -18.11
N LEU A 57 -2.35 7.80 -18.50
CA LEU A 57 -2.51 7.40 -19.92
C LEU A 57 -3.37 8.37 -20.74
N ARG A 58 -4.23 9.15 -20.09
CA ARG A 58 -5.14 10.10 -20.76
C ARG A 58 -4.62 11.54 -20.70
N GLU A 59 -3.50 11.76 -20.03
CA GLU A 59 -2.90 13.08 -19.84
C GLU A 59 -1.61 13.20 -20.65
N ARG A 60 -1.24 14.44 -20.98
CA ARG A 60 0.08 14.72 -21.55
C ARG A 60 1.05 14.94 -20.41
N TYR A 61 2.06 14.09 -20.32
CA TYR A 61 3.18 14.23 -19.41
C TYR A 61 4.48 14.17 -20.22
N ASP A 62 5.49 14.94 -19.80
CA ASP A 62 6.82 14.89 -20.41
C ASP A 62 7.64 13.72 -19.84
N HIS A 63 7.49 13.48 -18.53
CA HIS A 63 8.17 12.40 -17.81
C HIS A 63 7.23 11.71 -16.82
N LEU A 64 7.32 10.39 -16.75
CA LEU A 64 6.68 9.53 -15.79
C LEU A 64 7.71 9.03 -14.78
N ILE A 65 7.60 9.51 -13.54
CA ILE A 65 8.39 9.01 -12.41
C ILE A 65 7.49 8.13 -11.55
N ALA A 66 7.87 6.87 -11.39
CA ALA A 66 7.18 5.96 -10.48
C ALA A 66 8.01 5.73 -9.22
N VAL A 67 7.33 5.67 -8.08
CA VAL A 67 7.92 5.26 -6.80
C VAL A 67 7.26 3.96 -6.37
N SER A 68 8.06 2.94 -6.11
CA SER A 68 7.61 1.62 -5.71
C SER A 68 8.29 1.20 -4.42
N LEU A 69 7.52 0.63 -3.49
CA LEU A 69 8.02 0.05 -2.24
C LEU A 69 8.22 -1.47 -2.35
N ASP A 70 7.96 -2.06 -3.53
CA ASP A 70 7.99 -3.50 -3.78
C ASP A 70 9.29 -3.99 -4.44
N GLY A 71 10.37 -3.22 -4.24
CA GLY A 71 11.69 -3.49 -4.81
C GLY A 71 12.33 -4.76 -4.26
N PRO A 72 13.43 -5.24 -4.88
CA PRO A 72 14.14 -6.43 -4.45
C PRO A 72 14.56 -6.36 -2.98
N ARG A 73 14.41 -7.47 -2.26
CA ARG A 73 14.88 -7.60 -0.89
C ARG A 73 16.38 -7.34 -0.84
N ARG A 74 16.80 -6.34 -0.06
CA ARG A 74 18.22 -6.03 0.17
C ARG A 74 18.72 -6.56 1.51
N GLY A 75 17.84 -7.24 2.27
CA GLY A 75 18.19 -8.02 3.45
C GLY A 75 18.73 -7.15 4.56
N HIS A 76 18.08 -6.04 4.90
CA HIS A 76 18.53 -5.13 5.94
C HIS A 76 17.36 -4.33 6.51
N SER A 77 16.85 -4.80 7.65
CA SER A 77 16.58 -3.89 8.76
C SER A 77 17.06 -4.61 10.02
N LYS A 78 18.14 -4.13 10.64
CA LYS A 78 18.40 -4.51 12.03
C LYS A 78 17.14 -4.15 12.81
N PRO A 79 16.59 -5.03 13.67
CA PRO A 79 15.46 -4.66 14.50
C PRO A 79 15.87 -3.44 15.33
N VAL A 80 15.40 -2.25 14.93
CA VAL A 80 15.45 -1.08 15.81
C VAL A 80 14.47 -1.42 16.91
N ALA A 81 14.98 -1.59 18.13
CA ALA A 81 14.16 -1.99 19.28
C ALA A 81 12.90 -1.13 19.34
N GLU A 82 11.73 -1.77 19.33
CA GLU A 82 10.46 -1.07 19.49
C GLU A 82 10.55 -0.20 20.75
N PRO A 83 10.26 1.10 20.67
CA PRO A 83 10.24 1.94 21.85
C PRO A 83 9.21 1.39 22.83
N ALA A 84 9.62 1.17 24.09
CA ALA A 84 8.73 0.67 25.12
C ALA A 84 7.44 1.53 25.16
N PRO A 85 6.24 0.91 25.18
CA PRO A 85 4.98 1.64 25.04
C PRO A 85 4.86 2.70 26.14
N ARG A 86 4.78 3.97 25.75
CA ARG A 86 4.58 5.11 26.66
C ARG A 86 3.09 5.40 26.78
N GLY A 87 2.53 5.22 27.97
CA GLY A 87 1.20 5.73 28.33
C GLY A 87 0.24 4.70 28.95
N PRO A 88 -0.97 5.17 29.38
CA PRO A 88 -1.98 4.38 30.09
C PRO A 88 -2.57 3.21 29.28
N TYR A 89 -2.22 3.09 28.01
CA TYR A 89 -2.59 1.96 27.15
C TYR A 89 -2.01 0.62 27.66
N ARG A 90 -0.81 0.64 28.27
CA ARG A 90 -0.21 -0.56 28.88
C ARG A 90 -1.09 -1.12 30.00
N GLN A 91 -1.69 -0.26 30.82
CA GLN A 91 -2.56 -0.68 31.93
C GLN A 91 -3.86 -1.32 31.44
N ARG A 92 -4.44 -0.81 30.34
CA ARG A 92 -5.67 -1.36 29.74
C ARG A 92 -5.44 -2.73 29.11
N PHE A 93 -4.29 -2.91 28.45
CA PHE A 93 -3.92 -4.18 27.85
C PHE A 93 -3.59 -5.22 28.93
N THR A 94 -2.85 -4.83 29.98
CA THR A 94 -2.58 -5.73 31.12
C THR A 94 -3.84 -6.09 31.91
N SER A 95 -4.77 -5.15 32.10
CA SER A 95 -6.02 -5.43 32.80
C SER A 95 -6.94 -6.38 32.03
N PHE A 96 -6.91 -6.31 30.69
CA PHE A 96 -7.65 -7.22 29.82
C PHE A 96 -7.08 -8.64 29.90
N VAL A 97 -5.75 -8.78 29.90
CA VAL A 97 -5.06 -10.07 30.11
C VAL A 97 -5.34 -10.63 31.51
N GLN A 98 -5.37 -9.79 32.55
CA GLN A 98 -5.70 -10.21 33.92
C GLN A 98 -7.17 -10.62 34.10
N HIS A 99 -8.11 -10.03 33.35
CA HIS A 99 -9.53 -10.42 33.39
C HIS A 99 -9.80 -11.77 32.71
N ILE A 100 -9.02 -12.12 31.68
CA ILE A 100 -9.14 -13.42 31.01
C ILE A 100 -8.40 -14.52 31.80
N ALA A 101 -7.35 -14.18 32.54
CA ALA A 101 -6.55 -15.12 33.35
C ALA A 101 -7.10 -15.39 34.77
N GLY A 102 -8.35 -15.02 35.04
CA GLY A 102 -9.00 -15.17 36.35
C GLY A 102 -9.76 -16.49 36.51
N HIS A 103 -9.06 -17.63 36.53
CA HIS A 103 -9.35 -18.84 37.33
C HIS A 103 -8.41 -19.99 36.89
N HIS A 104 -7.16 -19.98 37.37
CA HIS A 104 -6.39 -21.14 37.88
C HIS A 104 -4.89 -20.77 37.98
N ALA A 105 -4.39 -20.70 39.23
CA ALA A 105 -3.03 -20.89 39.77
C ALA A 105 -1.76 -20.32 39.07
N PRO A 106 -0.72 -19.94 39.85
CA PRO A 106 0.49 -19.31 39.33
C PRO A 106 1.37 -20.35 38.61
N VAL A 107 1.54 -20.18 37.29
CA VAL A 107 2.47 -20.95 36.47
C VAL A 107 3.74 -20.11 36.29
N GLU A 108 4.88 -20.65 36.73
CA GLU A 108 6.21 -20.10 36.42
C GLU A 108 6.33 -19.87 34.90
N PRO A 109 6.94 -18.76 34.43
CA PRO A 109 6.92 -18.43 33.02
C PRO A 109 7.86 -19.37 32.24
N GLU A 110 7.31 -20.48 31.72
CA GLU A 110 7.96 -21.22 30.66
C GLU A 110 8.16 -20.32 29.43
N PRO A 111 9.34 -20.37 28.77
CA PRO A 111 9.58 -19.61 27.56
C PRO A 111 8.68 -20.15 26.45
N LYS A 112 7.62 -19.40 26.13
CA LYS A 112 6.72 -19.72 25.00
C LYS A 112 7.55 -19.94 23.73
N PRO A 113 7.37 -21.08 23.02
CA PRO A 113 8.08 -21.33 21.77
C PRO A 113 7.73 -20.27 20.73
N ALA A 114 8.69 -19.96 19.86
CA ALA A 114 8.63 -18.88 18.88
C ALA A 114 7.45 -19.04 17.91
N HIS A 115 6.50 -18.10 18.01
CA HIS A 115 5.55 -17.63 16.99
C HIS A 115 4.96 -18.67 16.02
N GLU A 116 3.80 -19.24 16.35
CA GLU A 116 2.82 -19.54 15.30
C GLU A 116 2.42 -18.21 14.63
N PRO A 117 2.46 -18.10 13.29
CA PRO A 117 2.06 -16.87 12.61
C PRO A 117 0.62 -16.53 12.97
N ASN A 118 0.41 -15.40 13.64
CA ASN A 118 -0.93 -14.84 13.83
C ASN A 118 -1.61 -14.74 12.45
N TRP A 119 -2.82 -15.28 12.29
CA TRP A 119 -3.56 -15.29 11.03
C TRP A 119 -3.62 -13.92 10.35
N ILE A 120 -3.76 -12.86 11.15
CA ILE A 120 -3.76 -11.46 10.66
C ILE A 120 -2.43 -11.11 9.99
N ASN A 121 -1.31 -11.50 10.60
CA ASN A 121 0.02 -11.24 10.04
C ASN A 121 0.25 -12.03 8.75
N LEU A 122 -0.21 -13.29 8.70
CA LEU A 122 -0.14 -14.10 7.49
C LEU A 122 -0.96 -13.46 6.36
N MET A 123 -2.20 -13.04 6.64
CA MET A 123 -3.04 -12.35 5.65
C MET A 123 -2.39 -11.06 5.14
N GLY A 124 -1.82 -10.24 6.03
CA GLY A 124 -1.07 -9.05 5.66
C GLY A 124 0.11 -9.38 4.72
N GLN A 125 0.95 -10.34 5.10
CA GLN A 125 2.08 -10.79 4.26
C GLN A 125 1.64 -11.31 2.89
N THR A 126 0.50 -12.01 2.83
CA THR A 126 -0.04 -12.52 1.56
C THR A 126 -0.55 -11.36 0.70
N MET A 127 -1.19 -10.37 1.31
CA MET A 127 -1.64 -9.15 0.63
C MET A 127 -0.45 -8.36 0.08
N ASP A 128 0.59 -8.12 0.88
CA ASP A 128 1.81 -7.43 0.44
C ASP A 128 2.46 -8.16 -0.74
N MET A 129 2.53 -9.49 -0.69
CA MET A 129 3.07 -10.31 -1.80
C MET A 129 2.24 -10.15 -3.08
N MET A 130 0.91 -10.16 -2.98
CA MET A 130 0.02 -9.97 -4.12
C MET A 130 0.12 -8.56 -4.71
N GLN A 131 0.18 -7.54 -3.84
CA GLN A 131 0.40 -6.16 -4.24
C GLN A 131 1.74 -6.00 -4.97
N GLY A 132 2.83 -6.55 -4.42
CA GLY A 132 4.14 -6.47 -5.07
C GLY A 132 4.20 -7.19 -6.43
N ASN A 133 3.50 -8.32 -6.58
CA ASN A 133 3.37 -8.96 -7.90
C ASN A 133 2.61 -8.06 -8.89
N LEU A 134 1.50 -7.45 -8.46
CA LEU A 134 0.69 -6.56 -9.29
C LEU A 134 1.45 -5.28 -9.67
N ALA A 135 2.23 -4.71 -8.75
CA ALA A 135 3.11 -3.58 -8.98
C ALA A 135 4.13 -3.90 -10.08
N ARG A 136 4.82 -5.04 -9.98
CA ARG A 136 5.80 -5.50 -10.98
C ARG A 136 5.18 -5.68 -12.36
N LEU A 137 4.01 -6.32 -12.44
CA LEU A 137 3.29 -6.49 -13.71
C LEU A 137 2.92 -5.15 -14.34
N ARG A 138 2.46 -4.17 -13.55
CA ARG A 138 2.14 -2.83 -14.03
C ARG A 138 3.39 -2.08 -14.49
N LEU A 139 4.47 -2.10 -13.71
CA LEU A 139 5.73 -1.44 -14.06
C LEU A 139 6.36 -2.04 -15.33
N ALA A 140 6.22 -3.35 -15.53
CA ALA A 140 6.64 -4.01 -16.78
C ALA A 140 5.81 -3.56 -18.00
N ALA A 141 4.51 -3.33 -17.81
CA ALA A 141 3.59 -2.91 -18.87
C ALA A 141 3.72 -1.43 -19.24
N TYR A 142 3.93 -0.56 -18.24
CA TYR A 142 3.90 0.89 -18.44
C TYR A 142 5.26 1.58 -18.41
N ARG A 143 6.34 0.85 -18.09
CA ARG A 143 7.75 1.29 -18.07
C ARG A 143 7.92 2.81 -17.81
N PRO A 144 7.95 3.24 -16.53
CA PRO A 144 8.19 4.65 -16.23
C PRO A 144 9.55 5.09 -16.79
N ASP A 145 9.69 6.39 -17.06
CA ASP A 145 10.98 6.95 -17.43
C ASP A 145 11.97 6.71 -16.29
N LEU A 146 11.61 7.15 -15.08
CA LEU A 146 12.39 6.92 -13.86
C LEU A 146 11.60 6.06 -12.87
N LEU A 147 12.25 5.00 -12.37
CA LEU A 147 11.71 4.15 -11.33
C LEU A 147 12.57 4.28 -10.06
N ILE A 148 11.97 4.76 -8.98
CA ILE A 148 12.57 4.79 -7.65
C ILE A 148 12.01 3.60 -6.88
N GLU A 149 12.87 2.62 -6.57
CA GLU A 149 12.48 1.38 -5.89
C GLU A 149 13.13 1.29 -4.51
N LEU A 150 12.28 1.20 -3.49
CA LEU A 150 12.70 0.88 -2.12
C LEU A 150 12.56 -0.63 -1.86
N PRO A 151 13.46 -1.25 -1.08
CA PRO A 151 13.36 -2.67 -0.76
C PRO A 151 12.07 -2.99 -0.01
N CYS A 152 11.35 -4.05 -0.40
CA CYS A 152 10.09 -4.42 0.25
C CYS A 152 10.25 -4.87 1.71
N ASP A 153 11.48 -5.10 2.17
CA ASP A 153 11.84 -5.48 3.53
C ASP A 153 12.41 -4.31 4.35
N CYS A 154 12.29 -3.06 3.88
CA CYS A 154 12.85 -1.91 4.59
C CYS A 154 12.05 -1.51 5.85
N CYS A 155 10.72 -1.68 5.84
CA CYS A 155 9.82 -1.30 6.94
C CYS A 155 8.48 -2.02 6.80
N ALA A 156 7.88 -2.43 7.92
CA ALA A 156 6.51 -2.95 7.91
C ALA A 156 5.47 -1.82 7.99
N VAL A 157 4.25 -2.09 7.55
CA VAL A 157 3.11 -1.14 7.52
C VAL A 157 2.76 -0.50 8.88
N TYR A 158 3.16 -1.11 9.99
CA TYR A 158 2.87 -0.64 11.36
C TYR A 158 4.06 0.00 12.07
N GLU A 159 5.23 0.06 11.45
CA GLU A 159 6.48 0.55 12.06
C GLU A 159 6.61 2.08 11.96
N PHE A 160 5.58 2.82 12.39
CA PHE A 160 5.57 4.29 12.31
C PHE A 160 6.72 4.97 13.06
N TYR A 161 7.30 4.29 14.05
CA TYR A 161 8.46 4.79 14.80
C TYR A 161 9.74 4.87 13.96
N ARG A 162 9.78 4.24 12.77
CA ARG A 162 10.89 4.29 11.82
C ARG A 162 10.68 5.33 10.71
N ALA A 163 9.67 6.19 10.82
CA ALA A 163 9.34 7.16 9.78
C ALA A 163 10.54 8.04 9.37
N GLU A 164 11.33 8.53 10.32
CA GLU A 164 12.51 9.37 10.04
C GLU A 164 13.58 8.60 9.23
N GLU A 165 13.84 7.35 9.58
CA GLU A 165 14.75 6.45 8.86
C GLU A 165 14.25 6.21 7.43
N MET A 166 12.95 5.96 7.26
CA MET A 166 12.34 5.69 5.95
C MET A 166 12.32 6.93 5.05
N ILE A 167 12.09 8.10 5.62
CA ILE A 167 12.17 9.38 4.90
C ILE A 167 13.60 9.60 4.41
N ALA A 168 14.61 9.40 5.28
CA ALA A 168 16.01 9.54 4.90
C ALA A 168 16.42 8.55 3.80
N LEU A 169 15.98 7.30 3.90
CA LEU A 169 16.20 6.26 2.88
C LEU A 169 15.59 6.67 1.53
N GLY A 170 14.34 7.14 1.53
CA GLY A 170 13.68 7.62 0.31
C GLY A 170 14.39 8.80 -0.33
N HIS A 171 14.85 9.76 0.48
CA HIS A 171 15.66 10.89 0.00
C HIS A 171 16.99 10.44 -0.62
N ALA A 172 17.68 9.49 0.02
CA ALA A 172 18.95 8.98 -0.47
C ALA A 172 18.79 8.25 -1.82
N GLU A 173 17.80 7.37 -1.94
CA GLU A 173 17.54 6.63 -3.20
C GLU A 173 17.11 7.59 -4.32
N ALA A 174 16.22 8.55 -4.02
CA ALA A 174 15.79 9.55 -5.00
C ALA A 174 16.96 10.43 -5.45
N ALA A 175 17.79 10.92 -4.53
CA ALA A 175 18.94 11.76 -4.87
C ALA A 175 19.96 11.03 -5.74
N HIS A 176 20.23 9.75 -5.43
CA HIS A 176 21.13 8.91 -6.22
C HIS A 176 20.63 8.73 -7.65
N LEU A 177 19.35 8.37 -7.82
CA LEU A 177 18.79 8.14 -9.15
C LEU A 177 18.62 9.43 -9.97
N LEU A 178 18.33 10.55 -9.31
CA LEU A 178 18.20 11.85 -9.97
C LEU A 178 19.56 12.45 -10.35
N ALA A 179 20.66 12.10 -9.67
CA ALA A 179 21.99 12.59 -10.01
C ALA A 179 22.44 12.15 -11.41
N ASP A 180 22.10 10.91 -11.77
CA ASP A 180 22.43 10.31 -13.08
C ASP A 180 21.30 10.46 -14.11
N TRP A 181 20.18 11.09 -13.74
CA TRP A 181 19.04 11.27 -14.62
C TRP A 181 19.37 12.29 -15.73
N PRO A 182 19.54 11.86 -17.00
CA PRO A 182 19.96 12.77 -18.05
C PRO A 182 18.93 13.89 -18.22
N ASN A 183 19.40 15.11 -18.54
CA ASN A 183 18.52 16.19 -19.00
C ASN A 183 17.65 15.65 -20.13
N ALA A 184 16.37 15.42 -19.83
CA ALA A 184 15.49 14.53 -20.57
C ALA A 184 14.93 15.19 -21.86
N ARG A 185 15.83 15.67 -22.71
CA ARG A 185 15.53 16.30 -24.01
C ARG A 185 15.57 15.33 -25.20
N ALA A 186 15.74 14.02 -24.98
CA ALA A 186 16.05 13.07 -26.06
C ALA A 186 15.35 11.70 -25.96
N LEU A 187 14.15 11.62 -25.37
CA LEU A 187 13.29 10.44 -25.55
C LEU A 187 12.03 10.85 -26.33
N PRO A 188 11.65 10.11 -27.39
CA PRO A 188 10.48 10.44 -28.18
C PRO A 188 9.22 10.40 -27.30
N VAL A 189 8.49 11.51 -27.30
CA VAL A 189 7.23 11.70 -26.59
C VAL A 189 6.26 10.56 -26.93
N GLY A 190 5.82 9.84 -25.91
CA GLY A 190 4.61 9.01 -25.92
C GLY A 190 4.69 7.74 -26.76
N ALA A 191 5.23 6.66 -26.17
CA ALA A 191 4.77 5.32 -26.55
C ALA A 191 3.30 5.21 -26.10
N THR A 192 2.37 5.38 -27.04
CA THR A 192 0.95 5.13 -26.85
C THR A 192 0.76 3.77 -26.20
N ALA A 193 0.20 3.74 -24.98
CA ALA A 193 -0.22 2.50 -24.35
C ALA A 193 -1.18 1.74 -25.29
N PRO A 194 -1.14 0.39 -25.32
CA PRO A 194 -2.03 -0.38 -26.17
C PRO A 194 -3.47 -0.08 -25.78
N MET A 195 -4.26 0.32 -26.78
CA MET A 195 -5.68 0.64 -26.65
C MET A 195 -6.44 -0.63 -26.25
N VAL A 196 -6.69 -0.81 -24.94
CA VAL A 196 -7.59 -1.87 -24.47
C VAL A 196 -9.00 -1.49 -24.89
N ALA A 197 -9.47 -2.09 -25.98
CA ALA A 197 -10.82 -1.97 -26.47
C ALA A 197 -11.80 -2.41 -25.36
N HIS A 198 -12.38 -1.44 -24.65
CA HIS A 198 -13.56 -1.70 -23.83
C HIS A 198 -14.73 -1.91 -24.78
N GLY A 199 -15.14 -3.18 -24.91
CA GLY A 199 -16.38 -3.56 -25.55
C GLY A 199 -17.53 -2.85 -24.87
N ASN A 200 -18.14 -1.91 -25.60
CA ASN A 200 -19.36 -1.24 -25.21
C ASN A 200 -20.52 -2.23 -25.42
N SER A 201 -20.95 -2.93 -24.37
CA SER A 201 -22.23 -3.63 -24.35
C SER A 201 -23.13 -3.01 -23.29
N ASP A 202 -23.61 -1.80 -23.57
CA ASP A 202 -24.83 -1.31 -22.95
C ASP A 202 -25.63 -0.45 -23.93
N ARG A 203 -26.61 -1.10 -24.57
CA ARG A 203 -27.81 -0.46 -25.15
C ARG A 203 -28.98 -1.41 -24.94
N GLY A 204 -29.46 -1.46 -23.71
CA GLY A 204 -30.86 -1.75 -23.40
C GLY A 204 -31.63 -0.41 -23.35
N GLY A 205 -32.72 -0.32 -24.11
CA GLY A 205 -33.63 0.82 -24.22
C GLY A 205 -34.37 0.72 -25.54
N ASP A 206 -35.43 -0.09 -25.59
CA ASP A 206 -36.83 0.34 -25.35
C ASP A 206 -37.30 1.36 -26.40
N HIS A 207 -38.13 0.89 -27.34
CA HIS A 207 -39.19 1.61 -28.04
C HIS A 207 -39.94 0.65 -28.97
N GLY A 208 -41.26 0.50 -28.75
CA GLY A 208 -42.22 0.05 -29.76
C GLY A 208 -42.93 -1.26 -29.46
#